data_AF-A0A662RH33-F1
#
_entry.id   AF-A0A662RH33-F1
#
_cell.length_a   1.000
_cell.length_b   1.000
_cell.length_c   1.000
_cell.angle_alpha   90.00
_cell.angle_beta   90.00
_cell.angle_gamma   90.00
#
_symmetry.space_group_name_H-M   'P 1'
#
loop_
_entity.id
_entity.type
_entity.pdbx_description
1 polymer ?
#
loop_
_entity_poly.entity_id
_entity_poly.type
_entity_poly.pdbx_seq_one_letter_code
_entity_poly.pdbx_strand_id
1 'polypeptide(L)'
;MTDVLEYVIKVQVEIPPSSRASYTPRGRNTLQTICEKHFQDFCNSYEESYADRYGKFRLDRIIEVDEHFLTCGDYLQGIARIRCTNPDCGYDYFRLFSCKRFYLCPSCSQKRTLLFAEHLTEEVLLSIPHSQFVFTFPKALRVFFRHRIL
;
A
#
# COMPACT_ATOMS: atom_id res chain seq x y z
N MET A 1 -2.22 25.16 37.38
CA MET A 1 -2.01 26.15 36.32
C MET A 1 -0.71 25.77 35.63
N THR A 2 -0.79 24.87 34.65
CA THR A 2 0.37 24.45 33.85
C THR A 2 -0.12 24.45 32.41
N ASP A 3 0.17 25.56 31.73
CA ASP A 3 -0.05 25.77 30.31
C ASP A 3 0.78 24.76 29.52
N VAL A 4 0.12 23.71 29.03
CA VAL A 4 0.67 22.85 27.98
C VAL A 4 0.39 23.55 26.65
N LEU A 5 1.45 24.15 26.10
CA LEU A 5 1.46 24.77 24.78
C LEU A 5 1.04 23.75 23.71
N GLU A 6 -0.19 23.88 23.23
CA GLU A 6 -0.72 23.19 22.05
C GLU A 6 0.05 23.66 20.80
N TYR A 7 1.12 22.95 20.45
CA TYR A 7 1.73 23.05 19.12
C TYR A 7 0.88 22.25 18.14
N VAL A 8 -0.19 22.85 17.65
CA VAL A 8 -0.94 22.34 16.49
C VAL A 8 -0.08 22.60 15.25
N ILE A 9 0.62 21.57 14.77
CA ILE A 9 1.31 21.62 13.49
C ILE A 9 0.24 21.64 12.39
N LYS A 10 -0.20 22.82 11.98
CA LYS A 10 -0.97 23.02 10.75
C LYS A 10 -0.01 22.81 9.57
N VAL A 11 -0.02 21.61 8.99
CA VAL A 11 0.62 21.35 7.71
C VAL A 11 -0.23 22.03 6.62
N GLN A 12 0.11 23.27 6.28
CA GLN A 12 -0.42 23.90 5.07
C GLN A 12 0.35 23.36 3.87
N VAL A 13 -0.32 22.56 3.05
CA VAL A 13 0.21 22.12 1.76
C VAL A 13 -0.12 23.20 0.74
N GLU A 14 0.84 24.09 0.48
CA GLU A 14 0.75 24.99 -0.67
C GLU A 14 0.86 24.16 -1.95
N ILE A 15 -0.19 24.18 -2.78
CA ILE A 15 -0.18 23.52 -4.09
C ILE A 15 0.51 24.50 -5.06
N PRO A 16 1.74 24.21 -5.55
CA PRO A 16 2.43 25.13 -6.43
C PRO A 16 1.65 25.33 -7.73
N PRO A 17 1.73 26.51 -8.37
CA PRO A 17 1.07 26.77 -9.64
C PRO A 17 1.54 25.77 -10.69
N SER A 18 0.58 25.01 -11.22
CA SER A 18 0.79 23.94 -12.19
C SER A 18 1.31 24.51 -13.51
N SER A 19 2.65 24.61 -13.67
CA SER A 19 3.26 24.59 -15.01
C SER A 19 2.70 23.39 -15.77
N ARG A 20 2.41 23.50 -17.07
CA ARG A 20 1.90 22.40 -17.92
C ARG A 20 2.84 21.19 -17.85
N ALA A 21 2.67 20.36 -16.82
CA ALA A 21 3.44 19.16 -16.62
C ALA A 21 2.90 18.15 -17.63
N SER A 22 3.73 17.82 -18.63
CA SER A 22 3.43 16.69 -19.49
C SER A 22 3.35 15.44 -18.61
N TYR A 23 2.22 14.75 -18.68
CA TYR A 23 2.06 13.48 -17.97
C TYR A 23 3.17 12.52 -18.44
N THR A 24 4.06 12.14 -17.54
CA THR A 24 5.05 11.08 -17.78
C THR A 24 4.44 9.77 -17.30
N PRO A 25 4.19 8.81 -18.20
CA PRO A 25 3.76 7.47 -17.85
C PRO A 25 4.59 6.87 -16.71
N ARG A 26 3.94 6.42 -15.64
CA ARG A 26 4.63 5.51 -14.71
C ARG A 26 4.97 4.23 -15.49
N GLY A 27 6.25 3.88 -15.50
CA GLY A 27 6.74 2.68 -16.17
C GLY A 27 6.86 1.47 -15.24
N ARG A 28 7.33 0.37 -15.82
CA ARG A 28 7.68 -0.86 -15.11
C ARG A 28 8.75 -0.57 -14.05
N ASN A 29 8.62 -1.14 -12.87
CA ASN A 29 9.61 -0.97 -11.80
C ASN A 29 10.60 -2.15 -11.74
N THR A 30 11.74 -1.95 -11.07
CA THR A 30 12.78 -2.98 -10.94
C THR A 30 12.28 -4.25 -10.25
N LEU A 31 11.35 -4.14 -9.28
CA LEU A 31 10.78 -5.29 -8.58
C LEU A 31 9.93 -6.17 -9.52
N GLN A 32 9.16 -5.57 -10.43
CA GLN A 32 8.41 -6.31 -11.44
C GLN A 32 9.34 -7.10 -12.34
N THR A 33 10.49 -6.54 -12.73
CA THR A 33 11.50 -7.25 -13.51
C THR A 33 12.13 -8.42 -12.74
N ILE A 34 12.36 -8.26 -11.43
CA ILE A 34 12.89 -9.34 -10.58
C ILE A 34 11.86 -10.46 -10.45
N CYS A 35 10.61 -10.12 -10.14
CA CYS A 35 9.52 -11.07 -10.02
C CYS A 35 9.34 -11.85 -11.33
N GLU A 36 9.20 -11.15 -12.45
CA GLU A 36 9.02 -11.76 -13.78
C GLU A 36 10.12 -12.75 -14.14
N LYS A 37 11.37 -12.47 -13.73
CA LYS A 37 12.52 -13.31 -14.07
C LYS A 37 12.78 -14.48 -13.12
N HIS A 38 12.49 -14.31 -11.82
CA HIS A 38 13.02 -15.21 -10.79
C HIS A 38 11.95 -15.82 -9.88
N PHE A 39 10.72 -15.31 -9.92
CA PHE A 39 9.69 -15.76 -8.98
C PHE A 39 9.26 -17.22 -9.22
N GLN A 40 9.25 -17.67 -10.47
CA GLN A 40 8.93 -19.07 -10.79
C GLN A 40 10.01 -20.03 -10.28
N ASP A 41 11.29 -19.69 -10.45
CA ASP A 41 12.41 -20.51 -9.95
C ASP A 41 12.38 -20.62 -8.42
N PHE A 42 12.02 -19.51 -7.76
CA PHE A 42 11.77 -19.52 -6.32
C PHE A 42 10.63 -20.48 -5.94
N CYS A 43 9.49 -20.43 -6.62
CA CYS A 43 8.36 -21.32 -6.32
C CYS A 43 8.71 -22.79 -6.52
N ASN A 44 9.46 -23.11 -7.58
CA ASN A 44 9.86 -24.49 -7.90
C ASN A 44 10.84 -25.07 -6.87
N SER A 45 11.70 -24.25 -6.28
CA SER A 45 12.74 -24.69 -5.33
C SER A 45 12.35 -24.49 -3.86
N TYR A 46 11.25 -23.79 -3.57
CA TYR A 46 10.91 -23.36 -2.21
C TYR A 46 10.80 -24.52 -1.21
N GLU A 47 10.03 -25.56 -1.59
CA GLU A 47 9.72 -26.66 -0.68
C GLU A 47 10.97 -27.45 -0.29
N GLU A 48 11.86 -27.73 -1.25
CA GLU A 48 13.09 -28.49 -1.01
C GLU A 48 14.15 -27.66 -0.29
N SER A 49 14.35 -26.41 -0.70
CA SER A 49 15.51 -25.62 -0.26
C SER A 49 15.24 -24.76 1.00
N TYR A 50 13.98 -24.44 1.30
CA TYR A 50 13.67 -23.38 2.26
C TYR A 50 12.58 -23.73 3.28
N ALA A 51 11.68 -24.68 2.99
CA ALA A 51 10.53 -24.96 3.85
C ALA A 51 10.93 -25.46 5.25
N ASP A 52 12.02 -26.20 5.38
CA ASP A 52 12.50 -26.70 6.69
C ASP A 52 12.98 -25.55 7.60
N ARG A 53 13.55 -24.49 7.02
CA ARG A 53 14.10 -23.36 7.78
C ARG A 53 13.08 -22.25 8.04
N TYR A 54 12.26 -21.93 7.04
CA TYR A 54 11.35 -20.78 7.08
C TYR A 54 9.87 -21.18 7.25
N GLY A 55 9.58 -22.48 7.20
CA GLY A 55 8.24 -23.04 7.28
C GLY A 55 7.57 -23.16 5.91
N LYS A 56 6.52 -23.99 5.87
CA LYS A 56 5.71 -24.19 4.67
C LYS A 56 4.87 -22.94 4.38
N PHE A 57 5.22 -22.25 3.31
CA PHE A 57 4.44 -21.12 2.83
C PHE A 57 3.22 -21.58 2.05
N ARG A 58 2.22 -20.70 2.01
CA ARG A 58 1.08 -20.83 1.12
C ARG A 58 1.42 -20.27 -0.25
N LEU A 59 2.19 -21.03 -1.02
CA LEU A 59 2.71 -20.60 -2.33
C LEU A 59 1.58 -20.21 -3.28
N ASP A 60 0.45 -20.91 -3.23
CA ASP A 60 -0.77 -20.60 -3.98
C ASP A 60 -1.21 -19.13 -3.85
N ARG A 61 -1.20 -18.60 -2.62
CA ARG A 61 -1.55 -17.18 -2.37
C ARG A 61 -0.45 -16.21 -2.78
N ILE A 62 0.81 -16.62 -2.69
CA ILE A 62 1.93 -15.75 -3.06
C ILE A 62 1.97 -15.60 -4.58
N ILE A 63 1.72 -16.69 -5.32
CA ILE A 63 1.62 -16.70 -6.78
C ILE A 63 0.49 -15.76 -7.25
N GLU A 64 -0.71 -15.87 -6.66
CA GLU A 64 -1.82 -14.96 -6.98
C GLU A 64 -1.42 -13.48 -6.81
N VAL A 65 -0.71 -13.16 -5.72
CA VAL A 65 -0.25 -11.79 -5.45
C VAL A 65 0.79 -11.32 -6.47
N ASP A 66 1.70 -12.20 -6.90
CA ASP A 66 2.72 -11.89 -7.90
C ASP A 66 2.10 -11.62 -9.28
N GLU A 67 1.19 -12.48 -9.75
CA GLU A 67 0.47 -12.32 -11.01
C GLU A 67 -0.27 -10.96 -11.09
N HIS A 68 -0.94 -10.58 -9.99
CA HIS A 68 -1.57 -9.27 -9.88
C HIS A 68 -0.56 -8.12 -9.82
N PHE A 69 0.60 -8.33 -9.21
CA PHE A 69 1.65 -7.32 -9.15
C PHE A 69 2.29 -7.06 -10.52
N LEU A 70 2.51 -8.10 -11.33
CA LEU A 70 3.06 -8.00 -12.69
C LEU A 70 2.14 -7.22 -13.63
N THR A 71 0.83 -7.33 -13.44
CA THR A 71 -0.20 -6.58 -14.21
C THR A 71 -0.46 -5.17 -13.66
N CYS A 72 0.11 -4.82 -12.51
CA CYS A 72 -0.10 -3.51 -11.90
C CYS A 72 0.60 -2.40 -12.71
N GLY A 73 -0.13 -1.34 -13.07
CA GLY A 73 0.45 -0.24 -13.83
C GLY A 73 0.64 -0.53 -15.32
N ASP A 74 0.07 -1.62 -15.83
CA ASP A 74 0.04 -1.91 -17.26
C ASP A 74 -1.10 -1.15 -17.96
N TYR A 75 -0.78 -0.49 -19.07
CA TYR A 75 -1.72 0.28 -19.89
C TYR A 75 -2.73 -0.63 -20.60
N LEU A 76 -2.36 -1.87 -20.88
CA LEU A 76 -3.21 -2.85 -21.56
C LEU A 76 -4.32 -3.40 -20.64
N GLN A 77 -4.14 -3.31 -19.32
CA GLN A 77 -5.13 -3.77 -18.33
C GLN A 77 -6.26 -2.76 -18.08
N GLY A 78 -6.22 -1.62 -18.76
CA GLY A 78 -7.21 -0.55 -18.66
C GLY A 78 -6.66 0.71 -18.00
N ILE A 79 -7.23 1.83 -18.45
CA ILE A 79 -6.83 3.17 -18.03
C ILE A 79 -8.08 4.00 -17.70
N ALA A 80 -7.96 4.82 -16.67
CA ALA A 80 -8.92 5.87 -16.36
C ALA A 80 -8.30 7.22 -16.70
N ARG A 81 -8.97 8.02 -17.52
CA ARG A 81 -8.58 9.41 -17.77
C ARG A 81 -9.23 10.30 -16.71
N ILE A 82 -8.42 11.06 -15.98
CA ILE A 82 -8.89 12.00 -14.97
C ILE A 82 -8.62 13.40 -15.51
N ARG A 83 -9.71 14.13 -15.76
CA ARG A 83 -9.68 15.49 -16.29
C ARG A 83 -10.42 16.42 -15.36
N CYS A 84 -9.82 17.57 -15.05
CA CYS A 84 -10.50 18.65 -14.35
C CYS A 84 -11.58 19.25 -15.26
N THR A 85 -12.78 19.43 -14.72
CA THR A 85 -13.92 20.02 -15.44
C THR A 85 -13.89 21.55 -15.46
N ASN A 86 -13.04 22.19 -14.63
CA ASN A 86 -12.89 23.64 -14.61
C ASN A 86 -12.22 24.14 -15.92
N PRO A 87 -12.86 25.05 -16.67
CA PRO A 87 -12.32 25.59 -17.94
C PRO A 87 -10.90 26.14 -17.83
N ASP A 88 -10.54 26.74 -16.69
CA ASP A 88 -9.26 27.45 -16.52
C ASP A 88 -8.11 26.55 -16.04
N CYS A 89 -8.41 25.32 -15.60
CA CYS A 89 -7.43 24.42 -14.99
C CYS A 89 -6.71 23.56 -16.03
N GLY A 90 -7.45 23.00 -16.99
CA GLY A 90 -6.91 22.15 -18.06
C GLY A 90 -6.15 20.89 -17.62
N TYR A 91 -6.16 20.54 -16.32
CA TYR A 91 -5.41 19.41 -15.77
C TYR A 91 -6.00 18.07 -16.23
N ASP A 92 -5.16 17.20 -16.79
CA ASP A 92 -5.55 15.94 -17.42
C ASP A 92 -4.42 14.92 -17.26
N TYR A 93 -4.72 13.75 -16.68
CA TYR A 93 -3.75 12.67 -16.54
C TYR A 93 -4.42 11.30 -16.61
N PHE A 94 -3.62 10.29 -16.94
CA PHE A 94 -4.08 8.91 -16.96
C PHE A 94 -3.72 8.21 -15.66
N ARG A 95 -4.67 7.39 -15.18
CA ARG A 95 -4.48 6.50 -14.06
C ARG A 95 -4.60 5.05 -14.53
N LEU A 96 -3.54 4.30 -14.27
CA LEU A 96 -3.45 2.89 -14.61
C LEU A 96 -4.21 2.00 -13.63
N PHE A 97 -4.53 0.79 -14.09
CA PHE A 97 -5.04 -0.28 -13.25
C PHE A 97 -4.15 -0.53 -12.02
N SER A 98 -4.79 -0.69 -10.87
CA SER A 98 -4.11 -0.98 -9.60
C SER A 98 -4.37 -2.42 -9.19
N CYS A 99 -3.32 -3.16 -8.81
CA CYS A 99 -3.46 -4.55 -8.34
C CYS A 99 -4.24 -4.69 -7.03
N LYS A 100 -4.37 -3.62 -6.24
CA LYS A 100 -5.04 -3.59 -4.91
C LYS A 100 -4.45 -4.58 -3.89
N ARG A 101 -3.30 -5.21 -4.18
CA ARG A 101 -2.61 -6.14 -3.27
C ARG A 101 -1.76 -5.38 -2.26
N PHE A 102 -1.63 -5.96 -1.08
CA PHE A 102 -0.87 -5.40 0.05
C PHE A 102 0.52 -6.04 0.13
N TYR A 103 1.48 -5.31 0.70
CA TYR A 103 2.89 -5.69 0.91
C TYR A 103 3.79 -5.74 -0.33
N LEU A 104 3.45 -6.46 -1.40
CA LEU A 104 4.38 -6.65 -2.52
C LEU A 104 4.50 -5.41 -3.43
N CYS A 105 3.36 -4.81 -3.80
CA CYS A 105 3.33 -3.65 -4.68
C CYS A 105 3.59 -2.35 -3.91
N PRO A 106 4.73 -1.64 -4.14
CA PRO A 106 5.03 -0.42 -3.39
C PRO A 106 3.98 0.67 -3.60
N SER A 107 3.55 0.88 -4.84
CA SER A 107 2.55 1.89 -5.21
C SER A 107 1.18 1.66 -4.58
N CYS A 108 0.68 0.42 -4.59
CA CYS A 108 -0.63 0.11 -4.02
C CYS A 108 -0.57 0.04 -2.49
N SER A 109 0.52 -0.48 -1.93
CA SER A 109 0.76 -0.48 -0.48
C SER A 109 0.80 0.95 0.05
N GLN A 110 1.60 1.84 -0.57
CA GLN A 110 1.68 3.24 -0.18
C GLN A 110 0.32 3.95 -0.28
N LYS A 111 -0.42 3.76 -1.38
CA LYS A 111 -1.77 4.34 -1.52
C LYS A 111 -2.68 3.90 -0.38
N ARG A 112 -2.67 2.61 -0.03
CA ARG A 112 -3.49 2.07 1.05
C ARG A 112 -3.09 2.66 2.41
N THR A 113 -1.80 2.77 2.68
CA THR A 113 -1.30 3.40 3.92
C THR A 113 -1.72 4.86 4.03
N LEU A 114 -1.64 5.62 2.94
CA LEU A 114 -2.07 7.02 2.93
C LEU A 114 -3.57 7.17 3.17
N LEU A 115 -4.41 6.41 2.45
CA LEU A 115 -5.86 6.42 2.66
C LEU A 115 -6.25 5.98 4.07
N PHE A 116 -5.53 5.02 4.64
CA PHE A 116 -5.74 4.59 6.01
C PHE A 116 -5.36 5.69 7.02
N ALA A 117 -4.23 6.38 6.80
CA ALA A 117 -3.81 7.49 7.64
C ALA A 117 -4.79 8.67 7.58
N GLU A 118 -5.30 9.00 6.39
CA GLU A 118 -6.35 10.00 6.18
C GLU A 118 -7.62 9.62 6.96
N HIS A 119 -8.13 8.40 6.76
CA HIS A 119 -9.30 7.91 7.50
C HIS A 119 -9.08 7.95 9.03
N LEU A 120 -7.91 7.54 9.51
CA LEU A 120 -7.59 7.63 10.93
C LEU A 120 -7.65 9.07 11.45
N THR A 121 -7.11 10.02 10.68
CA THR A 121 -6.99 11.42 11.10
C THR A 121 -8.33 12.14 11.06
N GLU A 122 -9.13 11.90 10.01
CA GLU A 122 -10.36 12.65 9.74
C GLU A 122 -11.59 12.04 10.43
N GLU A 123 -11.62 10.71 10.63
CA GLU A 123 -12.84 10.00 11.05
C GLU A 123 -12.71 9.22 12.36
N VAL A 124 -11.49 8.84 12.79
CA VAL A 124 -11.31 7.91 13.92
C VAL A 124 -10.69 8.57 15.15
N LEU A 125 -9.62 9.33 14.96
CA LEU A 125 -8.82 9.89 16.06
C LEU A 125 -9.40 11.23 16.50
N LEU A 126 -9.54 11.41 17.81
CA LEU A 126 -9.93 12.69 18.40
C LEU A 126 -8.72 13.63 18.47
N SER A 127 -8.91 14.94 18.55
CA SER A 127 -7.78 15.88 18.71
C SER A 127 -7.23 15.89 20.14
N ILE A 128 -6.67 14.75 20.57
CA ILE A 128 -6.03 14.55 21.88
C ILE A 128 -4.70 13.78 21.70
N PRO A 129 -3.77 13.86 22.66
CA PRO A 129 -2.57 13.04 22.62
C PRO A 129 -2.89 11.54 22.68
N HIS A 130 -2.36 10.77 21.72
CA HIS A 130 -2.52 9.31 21.68
C HIS A 130 -1.21 8.59 21.98
N SER A 131 -1.32 7.42 22.63
CA SER A 131 -0.22 6.47 22.80
C SER A 131 -0.58 5.16 22.13
N GLN A 132 0.24 4.73 21.17
CA GLN A 132 0.04 3.45 20.49
C GLN A 132 0.61 2.31 21.34
N PHE A 133 -0.23 1.37 21.74
CA PHE A 133 0.20 0.13 22.40
C PHE A 133 0.05 -1.05 21.44
N VAL A 134 1.15 -1.73 21.15
CA VAL A 134 1.17 -2.93 20.31
C VAL A 134 1.39 -4.16 21.19
N PHE A 135 0.37 -5.00 21.30
CA PHE A 135 0.46 -6.28 22.01
C PHE A 135 0.59 -7.42 21.00
N THR A 136 1.63 -8.24 21.15
CA THR A 136 1.78 -9.44 20.32
C THR A 136 1.46 -10.67 21.14
N PHE A 137 0.48 -11.45 20.69
CA PHE A 137 0.23 -12.78 21.25
C PHE A 137 1.12 -13.82 20.56
N PRO A 138 1.93 -14.57 21.34
CA PRO A 138 2.65 -15.74 20.84
C PRO A 138 1.71 -16.68 20.08
N LYS A 139 2.17 -17.25 18.97
CA LYS A 139 1.32 -18.06 18.07
C LYS A 139 0.64 -19.22 18.82
N ALA A 140 1.34 -19.83 19.77
CA ALA A 140 0.82 -20.90 20.64
C ALA A 140 -0.37 -20.46 21.51
N LEU A 141 -0.40 -19.20 21.95
CA LEU A 141 -1.45 -18.70 22.84
C LEU A 141 -2.72 -18.24 22.09
N ARG A 142 -2.64 -17.99 20.78
CA ARG A 142 -3.76 -17.46 19.99
C ARG A 142 -5.01 -18.36 19.98
N VAL A 143 -4.85 -19.66 20.20
CA VAL A 143 -5.97 -20.63 20.23
C VAL A 143 -6.86 -20.40 21.45
N PHE A 144 -6.27 -20.08 22.61
CA PHE A 144 -7.01 -19.86 23.86
C PHE A 144 -7.85 -18.58 23.83
N PHE A 145 -7.46 -17.60 23.03
CA PHE A 145 -8.17 -16.32 22.88
C PHE A 145 -9.11 -16.28 21.67
N ARG A 146 -9.28 -17.40 20.94
CA ARG A 146 -10.12 -17.45 19.73
C ARG A 146 -11.63 -17.37 20.02
N HIS A 147 -12.08 -17.85 21.18
CA HIS A 147 -13.51 -18.07 21.47
C HIS A 147 -14.04 -17.39 22.72
N ARG A 148 -13.20 -16.68 23.48
CA ARG A 148 -13.63 -15.92 24.66
C ARG A 148 -12.81 -14.65 24.80
N ILE A 149 -13.43 -13.54 24.44
CA ILE A 149 -13.14 -12.25 25.05
C ILE A 149 -14.37 -11.98 25.90
N LEU A 150 -14.16 -11.79 27.21
CA LEU A 150 -15.17 -11.39 28.20
C LEU A 150 -15.90 -10.12 27.76
#